data_AF-A0A258JNA8-F1
#
_entry.id   AF-A0A258JNA8-F1
#
_cell.length_a   1.000
_cell.length_b   1.000
_cell.length_c   1.000
_cell.angle_alpha   90.00
_cell.angle_beta   90.00
_cell.angle_gamma   90.00
#
_symmetry.space_group_name_H-M   'P 1'
#
loop_
_entity.id
_entity.type
_entity.pdbx_description
1 polymer ?
#
loop_
_entity_poly.entity_id
_entity_poly.type
_entity_poly.pdbx_seq_one_letter_code
_entity_poly.pdbx_strand_id
1 'polypeptide(L)'
;MYLAYQAQSDMMAPVKLSAHLARRFLTGPFAAPFQNAATRRLAAAYEMVERVGLTHGRPDFNLTSTEVGNREVQITEEAAYVLPFGTLL
;
A
#
# COMPACT_ATOMS: atom_id res chain seq x y z
N MET A 1 -20.84 15.48 -7.27
CA MET A 1 -19.62 15.60 -6.44
C MET A 1 -18.70 14.39 -6.55
N TYR A 2 -19.20 13.16 -6.39
CA TYR A 2 -18.39 11.94 -6.50
C TYR A 2 -17.64 11.79 -7.85
N LEU A 3 -18.31 12.01 -8.99
CA LEU A 3 -17.70 11.87 -10.31
C LEU A 3 -16.52 12.83 -10.57
N ALA A 4 -16.62 14.08 -10.12
CA ALA A 4 -15.54 15.06 -10.29
C ALA A 4 -14.30 14.67 -9.47
N TYR A 5 -14.52 14.17 -8.26
CA TYR A 5 -13.47 13.66 -7.39
C TYR A 5 -12.83 12.38 -7.95
N GLN A 6 -13.65 11.48 -8.49
CA GLN A 6 -13.16 10.26 -9.14
C GLN A 6 -12.33 10.59 -10.39
N ALA A 7 -12.78 11.53 -11.22
CA ALA A 7 -12.00 12.00 -12.37
C ALA A 7 -10.65 12.59 -11.95
N GLN A 8 -10.60 13.38 -10.86
CA GLN A 8 -9.34 13.89 -10.31
C GLN A 8 -8.41 12.77 -9.84
N SER A 9 -8.96 11.74 -9.17
CA SER A 9 -8.20 10.56 -8.76
C SER A 9 -7.67 9.77 -9.96
N ASP A 10 -8.48 9.61 -11.01
CA ASP A 10 -8.11 8.88 -12.22
C ASP A 10 -7.03 9.62 -13.02
N MET A 11 -7.05 10.95 -13.04
CA MET A 11 -5.98 11.78 -13.62
C MET A 11 -4.61 11.54 -12.97
N MET A 12 -4.54 11.03 -11.74
CA MET A 12 -3.29 10.67 -11.07
C MET A 12 -2.75 9.29 -11.47
N ALA A 13 -3.50 8.48 -12.21
CA ALA A 13 -3.07 7.14 -12.61
C ALA A 13 -1.70 7.10 -13.33
N PRO A 14 -1.39 8.00 -14.29
CA PRO A 14 -0.07 8.01 -14.95
C PRO A 14 1.08 8.35 -14.00
N VAL A 15 0.84 9.23 -13.02
CA VAL A 15 1.83 9.61 -12.01
C VAL A 15 2.14 8.44 -11.09
N LYS A 16 1.13 7.67 -10.71
CA LYS A 16 1.31 6.45 -9.91
C LYS A 16 2.06 5.37 -10.69
N LEU A 17 1.76 5.21 -11.98
CA LEU A 17 2.47 4.28 -12.85
C LEU A 17 3.95 4.66 -12.99
N SER A 18 4.28 5.94 -13.18
CA SER A 18 5.67 6.37 -13.28
C SER A 18 6.43 6.17 -11.97
N ALA A 19 5.79 6.45 -10.82
CA ALA A 19 6.35 6.16 -9.50
C ALA A 19 6.61 4.66 -9.31
N HIS A 20 5.69 3.81 -9.77
CA HIS A 20 5.85 2.36 -9.72
C HIS A 20 7.05 1.87 -10.51
N LEU A 21 7.20 2.33 -11.74
CA LEU A 21 8.33 1.99 -12.60
C LEU A 21 9.65 2.50 -12.00
N ALA A 22 9.67 3.73 -11.47
CA ALA A 22 10.86 4.30 -10.82
C ALA A 22 11.27 3.47 -9.58
N ARG A 23 10.32 3.11 -8.71
CA ARG A 23 10.60 2.27 -7.55
C ARG A 23 11.13 0.89 -7.97
N ARG A 24 10.50 0.26 -8.98
CA ARG A 24 10.94 -1.04 -9.51
C ARG A 24 12.35 -0.99 -10.08
N PHE A 25 12.70 0.10 -10.76
CA PHE A 25 14.05 0.32 -11.26
C PHE A 25 15.05 0.47 -10.11
N LEU A 26 14.74 1.32 -9.13
CA LEU A 26 15.61 1.62 -7.98
C LEU A 26 15.80 0.43 -7.04
N THR A 27 14.86 -0.51 -7.00
CA THR A 27 14.92 -1.71 -6.14
C THR A 27 15.30 -2.97 -6.93
N GLY A 28 15.44 -2.86 -8.25
CA GLY A 28 15.70 -3.98 -9.14
C GLY A 28 17.18 -4.42 -9.15
N PRO A 29 17.46 -5.59 -9.74
CA PRO A 29 18.82 -6.15 -9.81
C PRO A 29 19.84 -5.21 -10.47
N PHE A 30 19.41 -4.44 -11.47
CA PHE A 30 20.24 -3.45 -12.17
C PHE A 30 20.73 -2.31 -11.26
N ALA A 31 19.95 -1.96 -10.24
CA ALA A 31 20.33 -0.94 -9.27
C ALA A 31 21.13 -1.51 -8.09
N ALA A 32 21.32 -2.83 -8.00
CA ALA A 32 22.03 -3.48 -6.90
C ALA A 32 23.45 -2.91 -6.65
N PRO A 33 24.27 -2.64 -7.68
CA PRO A 33 25.61 -2.05 -7.49
C PRO A 33 25.59 -0.60 -6.96
N PHE A 34 24.46 0.10 -7.10
CA PHE A 34 24.31 1.51 -6.73
C PHE A 34 23.50 1.70 -5.44
N GLN A 35 23.19 0.62 -4.72
CA GLN A 35 22.37 0.70 -3.51
C GLN A 35 23.09 1.45 -2.38
N ASN A 36 22.48 2.54 -1.93
CA ASN A 36 22.92 3.29 -0.76
C ASN A 36 21.71 3.85 -0.01
N ALA A 37 21.95 4.59 1.08
CA ALA A 37 20.87 5.16 1.87
C ALA A 37 20.01 6.16 1.07
N ALA A 38 20.59 6.90 0.13
CA ALA A 38 19.86 7.86 -0.70
C ALA A 38 18.95 7.16 -1.71
N THR A 39 19.43 6.11 -2.41
CA THR A 39 18.61 5.34 -3.35
C THR A 39 17.44 4.65 -2.65
N ARG A 40 17.66 4.12 -1.44
CA ARG A 40 16.58 3.55 -0.61
C ARG A 40 15.54 4.59 -0.19
N ARG A 41 15.97 5.78 0.22
CA ARG A 41 15.05 6.90 0.56
C ARG A 41 14.24 7.34 -0.66
N LEU A 42 14.88 7.43 -1.82
CA LEU A 42 14.22 7.77 -3.07
C LEU A 42 13.18 6.71 -3.47
N ALA A 43 13.54 5.42 -3.35
CA ALA A 43 12.62 4.31 -3.60
C ALA A 43 11.42 4.35 -2.66
N ALA A 44 11.63 4.63 -1.36
CA ALA A 44 10.55 4.81 -0.39
C ALA A 44 9.66 6.02 -0.73
N ALA A 45 10.24 7.12 -1.21
CA ALA A 45 9.44 8.27 -1.67
C ALA A 45 8.53 7.90 -2.84
N TYR A 46 9.04 7.18 -3.84
CA TYR A 46 8.22 6.68 -4.95
C TYR A 46 7.18 5.64 -4.49
N GLU A 47 7.48 4.84 -3.47
CA GLU A 47 6.52 3.92 -2.86
C GLU A 47 5.33 4.66 -2.23
N MET A 48 5.56 5.78 -1.56
CA MET A 48 4.47 6.60 -1.02
C MET A 48 3.58 7.16 -2.12
N VAL A 49 4.16 7.57 -3.26
CA VAL A 49 3.42 8.12 -4.40
C VAL A 49 2.63 7.03 -5.13
N GLU A 50 3.21 5.85 -5.37
CA GLU A 50 2.49 4.77 -6.06
C GLU A 50 1.29 4.25 -5.24
N ARG A 51 1.39 4.28 -3.91
CA ARG A 51 0.35 3.80 -2.97
C ARG A 51 -0.74 4.83 -2.70
N VAL A 52 -0.54 6.09 -3.09
CA VAL A 52 -1.55 7.14 -2.86
C VAL A 52 -2.80 6.80 -3.66
N GLY A 53 -3.94 6.71 -2.98
CA GLY A 53 -5.19 6.31 -3.62
C GLY A 53 -6.29 6.08 -2.62
N LEU A 54 -7.52 6.06 -3.14
CA LEU A 54 -8.70 5.79 -2.36
C LEU A 54 -9.09 4.33 -2.56
N THR A 55 -9.14 3.58 -1.48
CA THR A 55 -9.77 2.28 -1.45
C THR A 55 -11.18 2.47 -0.88
N HIS A 56 -12.20 2.22 -1.70
CA HIS A 56 -13.59 2.32 -1.26
C HIS A 56 -13.98 1.18 -0.31
N GLY A 57 -13.23 0.08 -0.35
CA GLY A 57 -13.27 -0.99 0.64
C GLY A 57 -12.01 -0.98 1.50
N ARG A 58 -12.13 -1.48 2.73
CA ARG A 58 -10.99 -1.72 3.61
C ARG A 58 -10.22 -2.97 3.12
N PRO A 59 -8.90 -2.91 2.90
CA PRO A 59 -8.10 -4.09 2.62
C PRO A 59 -7.85 -4.93 3.89
N ASP A 60 -7.65 -6.24 3.72
CA ASP A 60 -7.29 -7.16 4.81
C ASP A 60 -5.97 -6.73 5.47
N PHE A 61 -5.82 -6.97 6.78
CA PHE A 61 -4.54 -6.73 7.46
C PHE A 61 -3.45 -7.71 7.02
N ASN A 62 -3.82 -8.81 6.34
CA ASN A 62 -2.92 -9.90 5.95
C ASN A 62 -2.19 -10.52 7.14
N LEU A 63 -2.88 -10.64 8.29
CA LEU A 63 -2.39 -11.31 9.49
C LEU A 63 -3.13 -12.65 9.64
N THR A 64 -2.48 -13.76 9.31
CA THR A 64 -3.10 -15.10 9.36
C THR A 64 -2.84 -15.82 10.67
N SER A 65 -1.67 -15.62 11.28
CA SER A 65 -1.30 -16.26 12.54
C SER A 65 -0.37 -15.39 13.38
N THR A 66 -0.32 -15.70 14.67
CA THR A 66 0.63 -15.11 15.62
C THR A 66 1.05 -16.14 16.67
N GLU A 67 2.16 -15.87 17.35
CA GLU A 67 2.62 -16.70 18.48
C GLU A 67 2.09 -16.15 19.80
N VAL A 68 1.46 -17.02 20.59
CA VAL A 68 1.10 -16.72 21.98
C VAL A 68 1.84 -17.72 22.88
N GLY A 69 2.96 -17.27 23.45
CA GLY A 69 3.92 -18.15 24.11
C GLY A 69 4.67 -19.00 23.07
N ASN A 70 4.64 -20.34 23.20
CA ASN A 70 5.27 -21.29 22.26
C ASN A 70 4.22 -22.01 21.38
N ARG A 71 3.11 -21.35 21.06
CA ARG A 71 2.06 -21.93 20.20
C ARG A 71 1.66 -20.92 19.14
N GLU A 72 1.60 -21.41 17.90
CA GLU A 72 1.02 -20.67 16.78
C GLU A 72 -0.50 -20.72 16.88
N VAL A 73 -1.14 -19.55 16.79
CA VAL A 73 -2.60 -19.39 16.86
C VAL A 73 -3.06 -18.63 15.63
N GLN A 74 -4.18 -19.06 15.04
CA GLN A 74 -4.78 -18.40 13.88
C GLN A 74 -5.45 -17.09 14.28
N ILE A 75 -5.32 -16.07 13.44
CA ILE A 75 -6.00 -14.78 13.58
C ILE A 75 -7.25 -14.82 12.70
N THR A 76 -8.36 -14.30 13.21
CA THR A 76 -9.60 -14.10 12.44
C THR A 76 -10.01 -12.64 12.55
N GLU A 77 -10.31 -12.02 11.42
CA GLU A 77 -10.82 -10.65 11.34
C GLU A 77 -12.36 -10.68 11.54
N GLU A 78 -12.85 -10.04 12.60
CA GLU A 78 -14.29 -9.91 12.88
C GLU A 78 -14.68 -8.44 12.85
N ALA A 79 -15.80 -8.10 12.20
CA ALA A 79 -16.28 -6.73 12.12
C ALA A 79 -17.03 -6.32 13.39
N ALA A 80 -16.37 -5.61 14.30
CA ALA A 80 -16.98 -5.06 15.51
C ALA A 80 -18.08 -4.02 15.22
N TYR A 81 -17.94 -3.21 14.16
CA TYR A 81 -18.94 -2.21 13.79
C TYR A 81 -18.91 -1.84 12.30
N VAL A 82 -20.08 -1.77 11.66
CA VAL A 82 -20.21 -1.51 10.21
C VAL A 82 -21.02 -0.24 9.97
N LEU A 83 -20.40 0.75 9.31
CA LEU A 83 -21.02 1.98 8.84
C LEU A 83 -20.95 2.07 7.31
N PRO A 84 -21.79 2.89 6.66
CA PRO A 84 -21.79 3.04 5.20
C PRO A 84 -20.45 3.45 4.57
N PHE A 85 -19.53 4.03 5.35
CA PHE A 85 -18.23 4.53 4.88
C PHE A 85 -17.04 3.97 5.67
N GLY A 86 -17.25 2.96 6.52
CA GLY A 86 -16.17 2.39 7.31
C GLY A 86 -16.59 1.18 8.13
N THR A 87 -15.69 0.22 8.25
CA THR A 87 -15.84 -0.96 9.10
C THR A 87 -14.73 -0.96 10.15
N LEU A 88 -15.12 -1.01 11.42
CA LEU A 88 -14.23 -1.26 12.54
C LEU A 88 -14.12 -2.77 12.74
N LEU A 89 -12.90 -3.26 12.85
CA LEU A 89 -12.59 -4.61 13.30
C LEU A 89 -12.25 -4.61 14.79
#